data_AF-A0AAW8V4F5-F1
#
_entry.id   AF-A0AAW8V4F5-F1
#
_cell.length_a   1.000
_cell.length_b   1.000
_cell.length_c   1.000
_cell.angle_alpha   90.00
_cell.angle_beta   90.00
_cell.angle_gamma   90.00
#
_symmetry.space_group_name_H-M   'P 1'
#
loop_
_entity.id
_entity.type
_entity.pdbx_description
1 polymer ?
#
loop_
_entity_poly.entity_id
_entity_poly.type
_entity_poly.pdbx_seq_one_letter_code
_entity_poly.pdbx_strand_id
1 'polypeptide(L)' 'MKQTYGEKAVGLSFNPANDSAVDKCKRTFAEVIDQLNDLRNETTSGEVKRMCSVAITEAQTAQMWAVKAITWKD' A
#
# COMPACT_ATOMS: atom_id res chain seq x y z
N MET A 1 -14.95 7.66 9.80
CA MET A 1 -13.91 6.65 10.12
C MET A 1 -12.56 7.16 9.62
N LYS A 2 -11.49 6.94 10.39
CA LYS A 2 -10.13 7.35 10.04
C LYS A 2 -9.48 6.18 9.29
N GLN A 3 -8.95 6.42 8.10
CA GLN A 3 -8.22 5.41 7.33
C GLN A 3 -6.98 4.91 8.09
N THR A 4 -6.61 3.65 7.86
CA THR A 4 -5.34 3.05 8.34
C THR A 4 -4.13 3.73 7.67
N TYR A 5 -2.92 3.36 8.08
CA TYR A 5 -1.72 3.89 7.46
C TYR A 5 -1.60 3.41 6.01
N GLY A 6 -1.80 2.12 5.77
CA GLY A 6 -1.81 1.48 4.46
C GLY A 6 -2.85 2.05 3.53
N GLU A 7 -4.10 2.23 3.99
CA GLU A 7 -5.17 2.81 3.18
C GLU A 7 -4.87 4.23 2.71
N LYS A 8 -4.21 5.03 3.56
CA LYS A 8 -3.71 6.36 3.18
C LYS A 8 -2.54 6.26 2.21
N ALA A 9 -1.60 5.35 2.49
CA ALA A 9 -0.39 5.15 1.71
C ALA A 9 -0.66 4.79 0.25
N VAL A 10 -1.75 4.07 -0.04
CA VAL A 10 -2.18 3.69 -1.41
C VAL A 10 -3.23 4.63 -2.02
N GLY A 11 -3.63 5.66 -1.28
CA GLY A 11 -4.72 6.57 -1.67
C GLY A 11 -6.01 5.81 -1.98
N LEU A 12 -6.49 4.98 -1.05
CA LEU A 12 -7.63 4.08 -1.27
C LEU A 12 -8.90 4.82 -1.72
N SER A 13 -9.12 6.05 -1.26
CA SER A 13 -10.27 6.89 -1.66
C SER A 13 -10.16 7.48 -3.07
N PHE A 14 -9.00 7.39 -3.72
CA PHE A 14 -8.80 7.90 -5.07
C PHE A 14 -9.04 6.80 -6.10
N ASN A 15 -10.30 6.61 -6.50
CA ASN A 15 -10.70 5.70 -7.57
C ASN A 15 -11.80 6.35 -8.44
N PRO A 16 -11.47 7.35 -9.28
CA PRO A 16 -12.46 8.13 -10.03
C PRO A 16 -13.23 7.30 -11.06
N ALA A 17 -12.67 6.19 -11.55
CA ALA A 17 -13.34 5.28 -12.47
C ALA A 17 -14.26 4.26 -11.75
N ASN A 18 -14.26 4.26 -10.41
CA ASN A 18 -14.92 3.27 -9.56
C ASN A 18 -14.64 1.82 -9.99
N ASP A 19 -13.39 1.57 -10.41
CA ASP A 19 -12.97 0.28 -10.91
C ASP A 19 -12.71 -0.69 -9.75
N SER A 20 -13.47 -1.79 -9.71
CA SER A 20 -13.37 -2.80 -8.65
C SER A 20 -12.00 -3.51 -8.60
N ALA A 21 -11.30 -3.65 -9.73
CA ALA A 21 -9.98 -4.23 -9.79
C ALA A 21 -8.94 -3.27 -9.19
N VAL A 22 -9.08 -1.96 -9.44
CA VAL A 22 -8.24 -0.93 -8.80
C VAL A 22 -8.46 -0.89 -7.29
N ASP A 23 -9.72 -0.92 -6.82
CA ASP A 23 -10.04 -0.93 -5.38
C ASP A 23 -9.45 -2.18 -4.70
N LYS A 24 -9.67 -3.36 -5.29
CA LYS A 24 -9.10 -4.61 -4.79
C LYS A 24 -7.58 -4.57 -4.72
N CYS A 25 -6.92 -4.11 -5.78
CA CYS A 25 -5.46 -3.97 -5.83
C CYS A 25 -4.95 -3.06 -4.70
N LYS A 26 -5.57 -1.89 -4.53
CA LYS A 26 -5.20 -0.94 -3.46
C LYS A 26 -5.40 -1.53 -2.08
N ARG A 27 -6.51 -2.24 -1.81
CA ARG A 27 -6.75 -2.89 -0.52
C ARG A 27 -5.69 -3.94 -0.19
N THR A 28 -5.34 -4.79 -1.14
CA THR A 28 -4.29 -5.81 -0.94
C THR A 28 -2.95 -5.17 -0.57
N PHE A 29 -2.54 -4.09 -1.26
CA PHE A 29 -1.30 -3.39 -0.89
C PHE A 29 -1.42 -2.62 0.44
N ALA A 30 -2.59 -2.06 0.75
CA ALA A 30 -2.84 -1.41 2.03
C ALA A 30 -2.66 -2.37 3.20
N GLU A 31 -3.21 -3.59 3.11
CA GLU A 31 -3.10 -4.63 4.14
C GLU A 31 -1.64 -5.02 4.39
N VAL A 32 -0.85 -5.21 3.32
CA VAL A 32 0.59 -5.50 3.44
C VAL A 32 1.33 -4.33 4.11
N ILE A 33 1.02 -3.08 3.73
CA ILE A 33 1.66 -1.90 4.30
C ILE A 33 1.29 -1.74 5.78
N ASP A 34 0.03 -2.00 6.17
CA ASP A 34 -0.40 -1.95 7.56
C ASP A 34 0.36 -3.00 8.39
N GLN A 35 0.42 -4.25 7.93
CA GLN A 35 1.18 -5.30 8.60
C GLN A 35 2.65 -4.93 8.84
N LEU A 36 3.31 -4.37 7.82
CA LEU A 36 4.72 -3.95 7.92
C LEU A 36 4.90 -2.73 8.81
N ASN A 37 3.94 -1.81 8.80
CA ASN A 37 3.96 -0.64 9.66
C ASN A 37 3.78 -1.03 11.13
N ASP A 38 2.89 -1.97 11.43
CA ASP A 38 2.68 -2.49 12.77
C ASP A 38 3.96 -3.17 13.29
N LEU A 39 4.55 -4.08 12.50
CA LEU A 39 5.83 -4.71 12.84
C LEU A 39 6.97 -3.70 13.06
N ARG A 40 7.04 -2.66 12.22
CA ARG A 40 8.02 -1.57 12.36
C ARG A 40 7.88 -0.82 13.68
N ASN A 41 6.65 -0.64 14.17
CA ASN A 41 6.38 0.10 15.39
C ASN A 41 6.56 -0.78 16.65
N GLU A 42 6.32 -2.08 16.55
CA GLU A 42 6.45 -3.03 17.66
C GLU A 42 7.89 -3.49 17.91
N THR A 43 8.71 -3.60 16.87
CA THR A 43 10.09 -4.10 17.02
C THR A 43 11.03 -3.10 17.68
N THR A 44 12.01 -3.59 18.44
CA THR A 44 13.14 -2.79 18.95
C THR A 44 14.37 -2.86 18.05
N SER A 45 14.41 -3.80 17.08
CA SER A 45 15.55 -3.97 16.17
C SER A 45 15.57 -2.88 15.10
N GLY A 46 16.67 -2.12 15.04
CA GLY A 46 16.86 -1.08 14.02
C GLY A 46 16.84 -1.62 12.59
N GLU A 47 17.42 -2.80 12.36
CA GLU A 47 17.44 -3.42 11.04
C GLU A 47 16.06 -3.90 10.59
N VAL A 48 15.22 -4.41 11.51
CA VAL A 48 13.84 -4.77 11.16
C VAL A 48 13.04 -3.53 10.78
N LYS A 49 13.22 -2.40 11.49
CA LYS A 49 12.58 -1.12 11.12
C LYS A 49 13.00 -0.62 9.75
N ARG A 50 14.30 -0.74 9.42
CA ARG A 50 14.84 -0.39 8.11
C ARG A 50 14.22 -1.25 7.01
N MET A 51 14.20 -2.58 7.19
CA MET A 51 13.61 -3.51 6.23
C MET A 51 12.12 -3.25 6.00
N CYS A 52 11.34 -3.03 7.07
CA CYS A 52 9.92 -2.69 6.95
C CYS A 52 9.73 -1.37 6.17
N SER A 53 10.56 -0.35 6.42
CA SER A 53 10.45 0.95 5.74
C SER A 53 10.77 0.85 4.24
N VAL A 54 11.78 0.06 3.87
CA VAL A 54 12.09 -0.24 2.47
C VAL A 54 10.93 -0.98 1.83
N ALA A 55 10.45 -2.07 2.45
CA ALA A 55 9.35 -2.86 1.92
C ALA A 55 8.05 -2.04 1.74
N ILE A 56 7.71 -1.14 2.66
CA ILE A 56 6.57 -0.23 2.52
C ILE A 56 6.73 0.69 1.30
N THR A 57 7.92 1.28 1.10
CA THR A 57 8.20 2.19 -0.03
C THR A 57 8.08 1.45 -1.37
N GLU A 58 8.65 0.25 -1.45
CA GLU A 58 8.58 -0.59 -2.64
C GLU A 58 7.14 -1.08 -2.90
N ALA A 59 6.37 -1.40 -1.85
CA ALA A 59 4.96 -1.78 -1.98
C ALA A 59 4.10 -0.64 -2.54
N GLN A 60 4.31 0.60 -2.07
CA GLN A 60 3.64 1.77 -2.65
C GLN A 60 4.00 1.96 -4.13
N THR A 61 5.27 1.80 -4.47
CA THR A 61 5.75 1.92 -5.86
C THR A 61 5.14 0.85 -6.75
N ALA A 62 5.16 -0.41 -6.31
CA ALA A 62 4.55 -1.53 -7.01
C ALA A 62 3.04 -1.35 -7.19
N GLN A 63 2.32 -0.87 -6.17
CA GLN A 63 0.90 -0.58 -6.23
C GLN A 63 0.56 0.45 -7.32
N MET A 64 1.36 1.52 -7.44
CA MET A 64 1.15 2.56 -8.46
C MET A 64 1.33 2.00 -9.89
N TRP A 65 2.36 1.17 -10.10
CA TRP A 65 2.55 0.48 -11.37
C TRP A 65 1.45 -0.54 -11.67
N ALA A 66 0.98 -1.29 -10.66
CA ALA A 66 -0.11 -2.24 -10.80
C ALA A 66 -1.42 -1.54 -11.22
N VAL A 67 -1.76 -0.40 -10.60
CA VAL A 67 -2.94 0.39 -11.00
C VAL A 67 -2.78 0.93 -12.42
N LYS A 68 -1.59 1.45 -12.76
CA LYS A 68 -1.31 1.87 -14.14
C LYS A 68 -1.56 0.74 -15.14
N ALA A 69 -1.05 -0.46 -14.86
CA ALA A 69 -1.24 -1.63 -15.70
C ALA A 69 -2.72 -2.06 -15.80
N ILE A 70 -3.45 -2.08 -14.68
CA ILE A 70 -4.90 -2.39 -14.65
C ILE A 70 -5.68 -1.42 -15.55
N THR A 71 -5.32 -0.14 -15.53
CA THR A 71 -6.03 0.91 -16.27
C THR A 71 -5.47 1.17 -17.68
N TRP A 72 -4.48 0.39 -18.12
CA TRP A 72 -3.82 0.59 -19.41
C TRP A 72 -4.80 0.35 -20.57
N LYS A 73 -4.75 1.22 -21.58
CA LYS A 73 -5.51 1.11 -22.82
C LYS A 73 -4.55 1.41 -23.97
N ASP A 74 -4.48 0.51 -24.96
CA ASP A 74 -3.74 0.71 -26.21
C ASP A 74 -4.50 1.62 -27.20
#